data_AF-A0A6L3STH2-F1
#
_entry.id   AF-A0A6L3STH2-F1
#
_cell.length_a   1.000
_cell.length_b   1.000
_cell.length_c   1.000
_cell.angle_alpha   90.00
_cell.angle_beta   90.00
_cell.angle_gamma   90.00
#
_symmetry.space_group_name_H-M   'P 1'
#
loop_
_entity.id
_entity.type
_entity.pdbx_description
1 polymer ?
#
loop_
_entity_poly.entity_id
_entity_poly.type
_entity_poly.pdbx_seq_one_letter_code
_entity_poly.pdbx_strand_id
1 'polypeptide(L)'
;MLKTLKSLIGINQKADAAAAEIEKAPSDARDEIMAAERVNAEADAQYRAGLLSLDDAEAQKIVADKQAATLRQDRAAALVEALSSKLALAQAAEVQARRRRQYFEATKDQAAAAKVLATEYPRLARSLAELLFTVAEADALAQVANEVLLAGVDRHPPSRHRSGASQMFPVRS
;
A
#
# COMPACT_ATOMS: atom_id res chain seq x y z
N MET A 1 -21.98 -20.76 16.47
CA MET A 1 -22.94 -21.71 15.87
C MET A 1 -22.29 -22.28 14.62
N LEU A 2 -22.17 -23.60 14.52
CA LEU A 2 -21.71 -24.28 13.30
C LEU A 2 -22.69 -23.96 12.16
N LYS A 3 -22.16 -23.52 11.01
CA LYS A 3 -22.97 -23.37 9.81
C LYS A 3 -23.40 -24.74 9.34
N THR A 4 -24.70 -24.92 9.10
CA THR A 4 -25.20 -26.16 8.55
C THR A 4 -24.69 -26.38 7.13
N LEU A 5 -24.54 -27.64 6.74
CA LEU A 5 -24.12 -28.05 5.39
C LEU A 5 -24.89 -27.33 4.27
N LYS A 6 -26.18 -27.05 4.48
CA LYS A 6 -27.01 -26.25 3.55
C LYS A 6 -26.51 -24.82 3.38
N SER A 7 -26.07 -24.17 4.46
CA SER A 7 -25.49 -22.82 4.41
C SER A 7 -24.17 -22.82 3.64
N LEU A 8 -23.33 -23.84 3.84
CA LEU A 8 -22.04 -24.00 3.15
C LEU A 8 -22.22 -24.20 1.64
N ILE A 9 -23.22 -24.99 1.24
CA ILE A 9 -23.61 -25.14 -0.18
C ILE A 9 -24.00 -23.77 -0.76
N GLY A 10 -24.78 -22.98 -0.04
CA GLY A 10 -25.16 -21.63 -0.48
C GLY A 10 -23.96 -20.70 -0.68
N ILE A 11 -22.95 -20.76 0.19
CA ILE A 11 -21.70 -20.00 0.03
C ILE A 11 -20.93 -20.47 -1.22
N ASN A 12 -20.88 -21.78 -1.45
CA ASN A 12 -20.22 -22.33 -2.63
C ASN A 12 -20.91 -21.90 -3.94
N GLN A 13 -22.24 -21.77 -3.95
CA GLN A 13 -23.02 -21.39 -5.13
C GLN A 13 -22.95 -19.90 -5.49
N LYS A 14 -22.67 -19.01 -4.53
CA LYS A 14 -22.55 -17.57 -4.78
C LYS A 14 -21.33 -17.26 -5.66
N ALA A 15 -21.53 -16.82 -6.91
CA ALA A 15 -20.42 -16.51 -7.82
C ALA A 15 -19.43 -15.48 -7.23
N ASP A 16 -19.97 -14.41 -6.62
CA ASP A 16 -19.19 -13.24 -6.18
C ASP A 16 -18.94 -13.19 -4.66
N ALA A 17 -18.91 -14.35 -4.00
CA ALA A 17 -18.60 -14.38 -2.57
C ALA A 17 -17.19 -13.83 -2.31
N ALA A 18 -17.08 -12.82 -1.43
CA ALA A 18 -15.80 -12.23 -1.06
C ALA A 18 -14.90 -13.24 -0.32
N ALA A 19 -13.58 -13.09 -0.40
CA ALA A 19 -12.65 -14.01 0.26
C ALA A 19 -12.93 -14.12 1.77
N ALA A 20 -13.24 -13.00 2.42
CA ALA A 20 -13.61 -12.95 3.84
C ALA A 20 -14.88 -13.75 4.18
N GLU A 21 -15.84 -13.88 3.25
CA GLU A 21 -17.05 -14.68 3.47
C GLU A 21 -16.77 -16.19 3.35
N ILE A 22 -15.79 -16.56 2.50
CA ILE A 22 -15.42 -17.95 2.22
C ILE A 22 -14.39 -18.47 3.23
N GLU A 23 -13.56 -17.60 3.81
CA GLU A 23 -12.39 -17.98 4.63
C GLU A 23 -12.68 -19.01 5.73
N LYS A 24 -13.81 -18.87 6.43
CA LYS A 24 -14.21 -19.79 7.52
C LYS A 24 -14.94 -21.04 7.02
N ALA A 25 -15.49 -21.02 5.81
CA ALA A 25 -16.37 -22.07 5.31
C ALA A 25 -15.68 -23.45 5.14
N PRO A 26 -14.40 -23.56 4.72
CA PRO A 26 -13.68 -24.83 4.73
C PRO A 26 -13.49 -25.42 6.13
N SER A 27 -13.29 -24.58 7.16
CA SER A 27 -13.17 -25.05 8.55
C SER A 27 -14.51 -25.59 9.04
N ASP A 28 -15.60 -24.83 8.83
CA ASP A 28 -16.95 -25.26 9.19
C ASP A 28 -17.33 -26.59 8.48
N ALA A 29 -16.91 -26.78 7.23
CA ALA A 29 -17.12 -28.02 6.49
C ALA A 29 -16.32 -29.21 7.06
N ARG A 30 -15.12 -28.98 7.60
CA ARG A 30 -14.33 -30.02 8.29
C ARG A 30 -14.97 -30.43 9.62
N ASP A 31 -15.54 -29.47 10.35
CA ASP A 31 -16.27 -29.78 11.59
C ASP A 31 -17.49 -30.67 11.31
N GLU A 32 -18.16 -30.47 10.16
CA GLU A 32 -19.25 -31.34 9.69
C GLU A 32 -18.78 -32.76 9.34
N ILE A 33 -17.57 -32.93 8.79
CA ILE A 33 -16.94 -34.25 8.58
C ILE A 33 -16.75 -34.94 9.94
N MET A 34 -16.14 -34.27 10.90
CA MET A 34 -15.91 -34.84 12.24
C MET A 34 -17.22 -35.20 12.96
N ALA A 35 -18.27 -34.39 12.78
CA ALA A 35 -19.60 -34.70 13.32
C ALA A 35 -20.20 -35.96 12.66
N ALA A 36 -20.11 -36.09 11.33
CA ALA A 36 -20.59 -37.27 10.61
C ALA A 36 -19.81 -38.54 10.99
N GLU A 37 -18.49 -38.44 11.18
CA GLU A 37 -17.64 -39.55 11.64
C GLU A 37 -18.04 -40.06 13.02
N ARG A 38 -18.37 -39.16 13.96
CA ARG A 38 -18.86 -39.54 15.28
C ARG A 38 -20.19 -40.30 15.20
N VAL A 39 -21.13 -39.80 14.39
CA VAL A 39 -22.42 -40.48 14.18
C VAL A 39 -22.22 -41.87 13.57
N ASN A 40 -21.33 -42.01 12.59
CA ASN A 40 -21.00 -43.31 12.00
C ASN A 40 -20.40 -44.28 13.04
N ALA A 41 -19.48 -43.81 13.89
CA ALA A 41 -18.89 -44.62 14.94
C ALA A 41 -19.91 -45.05 16.02
N GLU A 42 -20.82 -44.16 16.40
CA GLU A 42 -21.91 -44.45 17.34
C GLU A 42 -22.90 -45.45 16.76
N ALA A 43 -23.30 -45.28 15.49
CA ALA A 43 -24.18 -46.23 14.79
C ALA A 43 -23.53 -47.62 14.67
N ASP A 44 -22.22 -47.68 14.38
CA ASP A 44 -21.49 -48.95 14.34
C ASP A 44 -21.40 -49.63 15.70
N ALA A 45 -21.22 -48.87 16.79
CA ALA A 45 -21.24 -49.40 18.13
C ALA A 45 -22.62 -49.95 18.50
N GLN A 46 -23.70 -49.22 18.19
CA GLN A 46 -25.08 -49.64 18.42
C GLN A 46 -25.43 -50.90 17.61
N TYR A 47 -25.06 -50.93 16.33
CA TYR A 47 -25.26 -52.11 15.48
C TYR A 47 -24.59 -53.35 16.07
N ARG A 48 -23.31 -53.24 16.46
CA ARG A 48 -22.57 -54.36 17.05
C ARG A 48 -23.13 -54.82 18.38
N ALA A 49 -23.51 -53.89 19.25
CA ALA A 49 -24.11 -54.22 20.54
C ALA A 49 -25.48 -54.90 20.39
N GLY A 50 -26.20 -54.58 19.33
CA GLY A 50 -27.56 -55.04 19.08
C GLY A 50 -27.72 -56.25 18.16
N LEU A 51 -26.62 -56.83 17.64
CA LEU A 51 -26.64 -57.91 16.63
C LEU A 51 -27.50 -59.13 16.98
N LEU A 52 -27.70 -59.41 18.27
CA LEU A 52 -28.47 -60.56 18.75
C LEU A 52 -29.80 -60.17 19.39
N SER A 53 -30.09 -58.88 19.54
CA SER A 53 -31.21 -58.36 20.34
C SER A 53 -32.11 -57.37 19.61
N LEU A 54 -31.61 -56.72 18.57
CA LEU A 54 -32.40 -55.81 17.74
C LEU A 54 -33.31 -56.61 16.82
N ASP A 55 -34.50 -56.08 16.59
CA ASP A 55 -35.34 -56.58 15.50
C ASP A 55 -34.85 -56.07 14.12
N ASP A 56 -35.39 -56.65 13.06
CA ASP A 56 -34.99 -56.30 11.69
C ASP A 56 -35.24 -54.82 11.35
N ALA A 57 -36.29 -54.21 11.92
CA ALA A 57 -36.63 -52.82 11.65
C ALA A 57 -35.64 -51.85 12.31
N GLU A 58 -35.25 -52.14 13.55
CA GLU A 58 -34.21 -51.40 14.28
C GLU A 58 -32.85 -51.53 13.61
N ALA A 59 -32.48 -52.75 13.18
CA ALA A 59 -31.23 -52.97 12.46
C ALA A 59 -31.20 -52.20 11.12
N GLN A 60 -32.29 -52.20 10.36
CA GLN A 60 -32.41 -51.41 9.12
C GLN A 60 -32.30 -49.92 9.38
N LYS A 61 -32.89 -49.41 10.47
CA LYS A 61 -32.79 -48.00 10.84
C LYS A 61 -31.34 -47.59 11.10
N ILE A 62 -30.59 -48.39 11.87
CA ILE A 62 -29.17 -48.10 12.14
C ILE A 62 -28.34 -48.09 10.84
N VAL A 63 -28.60 -49.03 9.94
CA VAL A 63 -27.94 -49.07 8.62
C VAL A 63 -28.28 -47.82 7.80
N ALA A 64 -29.55 -47.39 7.79
CA ALA A 64 -29.98 -46.18 7.10
C ALA A 64 -29.32 -44.92 7.70
N ASP A 65 -29.23 -44.82 9.02
CA ASP A 65 -28.56 -43.71 9.72
C ASP A 65 -27.06 -43.65 9.36
N LYS A 66 -26.39 -44.81 9.28
CA LYS A 66 -24.99 -44.91 8.82
C LYS A 66 -24.81 -44.47 7.36
N GLN A 67 -25.71 -44.91 6.47
CA GLN A 67 -25.68 -44.47 5.07
C GLN A 67 -25.89 -42.96 4.95
N ALA A 68 -26.83 -42.39 5.72
CA ALA A 68 -27.08 -40.96 5.74
C ALA A 68 -25.88 -40.15 6.26
N ALA A 69 -25.22 -40.63 7.32
CA ALA A 69 -24.01 -40.01 7.85
C ALA A 69 -22.82 -40.10 6.87
N THR A 70 -22.65 -41.23 6.18
CA THR A 70 -21.65 -41.39 5.11
C THR A 70 -21.89 -40.41 3.96
N LEU A 71 -23.12 -40.28 3.47
CA LEU A 71 -23.47 -39.30 2.44
C LEU A 71 -23.24 -37.86 2.90
N ARG A 72 -23.46 -37.56 4.18
CA ARG A 72 -23.17 -36.25 4.77
C ARG A 72 -21.66 -35.98 4.77
N GLN A 73 -20.86 -36.97 5.13
CA GLN A 73 -19.39 -36.90 5.12
C GLN A 73 -18.86 -36.63 3.71
N ASP A 74 -19.33 -37.39 2.70
CA ASP A 74 -18.91 -37.23 1.30
C ASP A 74 -19.21 -35.81 0.77
N ARG A 75 -20.42 -35.31 1.08
CA ARG A 75 -20.81 -33.95 0.69
C ARG A 75 -19.97 -32.89 1.40
N ALA A 76 -19.67 -33.07 2.68
CA ALA A 76 -18.83 -32.15 3.43
C ALA A 76 -17.39 -32.15 2.88
N ALA A 77 -16.83 -33.32 2.55
CA ALA A 77 -15.51 -33.45 1.93
C ALA A 77 -15.44 -32.75 0.58
N ALA A 78 -16.43 -32.97 -0.30
CA ALA A 78 -16.53 -32.27 -1.57
C ALA A 78 -16.64 -30.74 -1.40
N LEU A 79 -17.36 -30.28 -0.37
CA LEU A 79 -17.45 -28.85 -0.04
C LEU A 79 -16.12 -28.28 0.45
N VAL A 80 -15.35 -29.01 1.27
CA VAL A 80 -14.02 -28.57 1.71
C VAL A 80 -13.13 -28.31 0.51
N GLU A 81 -13.07 -29.24 -0.45
CA GLU A 81 -12.25 -29.10 -1.64
C GLU A 81 -12.71 -27.90 -2.50
N ALA A 82 -14.01 -27.83 -2.80
CA ALA A 82 -14.58 -26.75 -3.61
C ALA A 82 -14.37 -25.37 -2.98
N LEU A 83 -14.66 -25.21 -1.68
CA LEU A 83 -14.51 -23.95 -0.96
C LEU A 83 -13.03 -23.55 -0.81
N SER A 84 -12.12 -24.51 -0.62
CA SER A 84 -10.68 -24.23 -0.54
C SER A 84 -10.12 -23.74 -1.87
N SER A 85 -10.51 -24.39 -2.97
CA SER A 85 -10.16 -23.96 -4.33
C SER A 85 -10.69 -22.55 -4.63
N LYS A 86 -11.97 -22.32 -4.29
CA LYS A 86 -12.61 -21.01 -4.47
C LYS A 86 -11.98 -19.91 -3.64
N LEU A 87 -11.59 -20.20 -2.40
CA LEU A 87 -10.88 -19.26 -1.53
C LEU A 87 -9.53 -18.86 -2.14
N ALA A 88 -8.76 -19.84 -2.63
CA ALA A 88 -7.47 -19.57 -3.27
C ALA A 88 -7.63 -18.66 -4.51
N LEU A 89 -8.65 -18.91 -5.33
CA LEU A 89 -8.96 -18.06 -6.49
C LEU A 89 -9.37 -16.64 -6.08
N ALA A 90 -10.23 -16.51 -5.06
CA ALA A 90 -10.67 -15.20 -4.55
C ALA A 90 -9.48 -14.39 -4.00
N GLN A 91 -8.61 -15.03 -3.21
CA GLN A 91 -7.40 -14.39 -2.68
C GLN A 91 -6.43 -13.96 -3.79
N ALA A 92 -6.22 -14.80 -4.81
CA ALA A 92 -5.39 -14.46 -5.95
C ALA A 92 -5.93 -13.24 -6.71
N ALA A 93 -7.26 -13.19 -6.91
CA ALA A 93 -7.93 -12.05 -7.53
C ALA A 93 -7.78 -10.77 -6.71
N GLU A 94 -7.94 -10.82 -5.38
CA GLU A 94 -7.75 -9.67 -4.49
C GLU A 94 -6.32 -9.14 -4.52
N VAL A 95 -5.31 -10.04 -4.51
CA VAL A 95 -3.90 -9.65 -4.61
C VAL A 95 -3.62 -8.96 -5.95
N GLN A 96 -4.15 -9.48 -7.06
CA GLN A 96 -3.99 -8.86 -8.37
C GLN A 96 -4.69 -7.50 -8.45
N ALA A 97 -5.91 -7.38 -7.91
CA ALA A 97 -6.63 -6.11 -7.83
C ALA A 97 -5.85 -5.07 -7.01
N ARG A 98 -5.29 -5.47 -5.87
CA ARG A 98 -4.43 -4.60 -5.04
C ARG A 98 -3.20 -4.12 -5.80
N ARG A 99 -2.47 -5.03 -6.46
CA ARG A 99 -1.28 -4.67 -7.27
C ARG A 99 -1.63 -3.69 -8.39
N ARG A 100 -2.76 -3.89 -9.07
CA ARG A 100 -3.23 -2.97 -10.12
C ARG A 100 -3.55 -1.58 -9.57
N ARG A 101 -4.21 -1.50 -8.41
CA ARG A 101 -4.49 -0.21 -7.75
C ARG A 101 -3.21 0.52 -7.38
N GLN A 102 -2.27 -0.17 -6.74
CA GLN A 102 -0.96 0.39 -6.37
C GLN A 102 -0.19 0.88 -7.59
N TYR A 103 -0.17 0.11 -8.68
CA TYR A 103 0.45 0.52 -9.93
C TYR A 103 -0.22 1.79 -10.49
N PHE A 104 -1.55 1.82 -10.54
CA PHE A 104 -2.28 2.97 -11.05
C PHE A 104 -2.00 4.24 -10.22
N GLU A 105 -2.03 4.14 -8.90
CA GLU A 105 -1.68 5.25 -8.00
C GLU A 105 -0.25 5.73 -8.23
N ALA A 106 0.73 4.81 -8.28
CA ALA A 106 2.13 5.15 -8.53
C ALA A 106 2.33 5.85 -9.90
N THR A 107 1.65 5.38 -10.96
CA THR A 107 1.74 6.01 -12.28
C THR A 107 1.09 7.39 -12.31
N LYS A 108 0.00 7.59 -11.56
CA LYS A 108 -0.64 8.90 -11.42
C LYS A 108 0.27 9.88 -10.71
N ASP A 109 0.91 9.45 -9.62
CA ASP A 109 1.83 10.29 -8.84
C ASP A 109 3.09 10.61 -9.63
N GLN A 110 3.64 9.64 -10.38
CA GLN A 110 4.74 9.86 -11.30
C GLN A 110 4.39 10.90 -12.36
N ALA A 111 3.21 10.81 -12.98
CA ALA A 111 2.75 11.76 -13.98
C ALA A 111 2.55 13.17 -13.39
N ALA A 112 2.04 13.27 -12.16
CA ALA A 112 1.91 14.53 -11.45
C ALA A 112 3.28 15.16 -11.15
N ALA A 113 4.23 14.37 -10.64
CA ALA A 113 5.59 14.81 -10.37
C ALA A 113 6.31 15.26 -11.65
N ALA A 114 6.17 14.52 -12.75
CA ALA A 114 6.75 14.91 -14.04
C ALA A 114 6.22 16.26 -14.55
N LYS A 115 4.92 16.55 -14.34
CA LYS A 115 4.33 17.85 -14.69
C LYS A 115 4.87 19.00 -13.82
N VAL A 116 5.04 18.76 -12.52
CA VAL A 116 5.65 19.73 -11.61
C VAL A 116 7.09 20.00 -12.03
N LEU A 117 7.87 18.94 -12.29
CA LEU A 117 9.25 19.06 -12.76
C LEU A 117 9.33 19.86 -14.06
N ALA A 118 8.51 19.52 -15.05
CA ALA A 118 8.49 20.23 -16.34
C ALA A 118 8.20 21.73 -16.20
N THR A 119 7.38 22.12 -15.21
CA THR A 119 7.00 23.51 -14.95
C THR A 119 8.05 24.25 -14.11
N GLU A 120 8.48 23.66 -12.99
CA GLU A 120 9.32 24.34 -12.00
C GLU A 120 10.81 24.28 -12.35
N TYR A 121 11.28 23.20 -12.99
CA TYR A 121 12.71 23.05 -13.29
C TYR A 121 13.27 24.21 -14.13
N PRO A 122 12.65 24.63 -15.26
CA PRO A 122 13.17 25.75 -16.03
C PRO A 122 13.21 27.06 -15.23
N ARG A 123 12.20 27.30 -14.39
CA ARG A 123 12.12 28.50 -13.54
C ARG A 123 13.25 28.50 -12.51
N LEU A 124 13.41 27.41 -11.78
CA LEU A 124 14.45 27.26 -10.76
C LEU A 124 15.85 27.29 -11.37
N ALA A 125 16.06 26.65 -12.52
CA ALA A 125 17.33 26.69 -13.24
C ALA A 125 17.71 28.11 -13.68
N ARG A 126 16.73 28.90 -14.13
CA ARG A 126 16.94 30.30 -14.48
C ARG A 126 17.31 31.15 -13.26
N SER A 127 16.56 31.03 -12.17
CA SER A 127 16.87 31.77 -10.94
C SER A 127 18.26 31.42 -10.38
N LEU A 128 18.67 30.16 -10.49
CA LEU A 128 20.02 29.75 -10.12
C LEU A 128 21.09 30.38 -11.03
N ALA A 129 20.85 30.42 -12.33
CA ALA A 129 21.77 31.05 -13.27
C ALA A 129 21.91 32.56 -13.03
N GLU A 130 20.79 33.25 -12.75
CA GLU A 130 20.77 34.67 -12.41
C GLU A 130 21.58 34.95 -11.12
N LEU A 131 21.41 34.11 -10.09
CA LEU A 131 22.16 34.23 -8.85
C LEU A 131 23.68 34.06 -9.07
N LEU A 132 24.08 33.07 -9.88
CA LEU A 132 25.49 32.86 -10.22
C LEU A 132 26.07 34.05 -10.99
N PHE A 133 25.29 34.66 -11.87
CA PHE A 133 25.70 35.85 -12.60
C PHE A 133 25.90 37.05 -11.66
N THR A 134 24.97 37.29 -10.73
CA THR A 134 25.10 38.37 -9.74
C THR A 134 26.33 38.20 -8.85
N VAL A 135 26.64 36.98 -8.42
CA VAL A 135 27.85 36.71 -7.62
C VAL A 135 29.10 36.99 -8.45
N ALA A 136 29.16 36.51 -9.69
CA ALA A 136 30.30 36.74 -10.57
C ALA A 136 30.53 38.23 -10.89
N GLU A 137 29.45 39.00 -11.08
CA GLU A 137 29.52 40.46 -11.28
C GLU A 137 30.06 41.18 -10.04
N ALA A 138 29.58 40.80 -8.85
CA ALA A 138 30.08 41.37 -7.59
C ALA A 138 31.58 41.05 -7.37
N ASP A 139 32.01 39.82 -7.67
CA ASP A 139 33.41 39.41 -7.58
C ASP A 139 34.30 40.21 -8.56
N ALA A 140 33.84 40.41 -9.80
CA ALA A 140 34.55 41.22 -10.79
C ALA A 140 34.67 42.69 -10.33
N LEU A 141 33.60 43.28 -9.80
CA LEU A 141 33.63 44.63 -9.25
C LEU A 141 34.57 44.74 -8.04
N ALA A 142 34.60 43.73 -7.17
CA ALA A 142 35.52 43.69 -6.04
C ALA A 142 36.99 43.60 -6.50
N GLN A 143 37.29 42.82 -7.54
CA GLN A 143 38.62 42.77 -8.15
C GLN A 143 39.05 44.14 -8.69
N VAL A 144 38.19 44.81 -9.46
CA VAL A 144 38.47 46.16 -9.98
C VAL A 144 38.68 47.17 -8.84
N ALA A 145 37.84 47.13 -7.81
CA ALA A 145 37.97 48.03 -6.65
C ALA A 145 39.30 47.79 -5.91
N ASN A 146 39.71 46.53 -5.76
CA ASN A 146 41.00 46.17 -5.16
C ASN A 146 42.18 46.64 -6.02
N GLU A 147 42.11 46.49 -7.34
CA GLU A 147 43.14 47.02 -8.25
C GLU A 147 43.28 48.54 -8.15
N VAL A 148 42.17 49.28 -8.07
CA VAL A 148 42.17 50.74 -7.88
C VAL A 148 42.76 51.10 -6.51
N LEU A 149 42.40 50.38 -5.45
CA LEU A 149 42.95 50.60 -4.11
C LEU A 149 44.47 50.36 -4.09
N LEU A 150 44.94 49.27 -4.69
CA LEU A 150 46.37 48.93 -4.80
C LEU A 150 47.14 49.94 -5.67
N ALA A 151 46.52 50.46 -6.74
CA ALA A 151 47.10 51.51 -7.57
C ALA A 151 47.12 52.90 -6.89
N GLY A 152 46.25 53.11 -5.88
CA GLY A 152 46.15 54.33 -5.08
C GLY A 152 47.02 54.37 -3.83
N VAL A 153 47.81 53.32 -3.55
CA VAL A 153 48.83 53.35 -2.50
C VAL A 153 50.09 54.03 -3.06
N ASP A 154 50.39 55.20 -2.50
CA ASP A 154 51.50 56.13 -2.76
C ASP A 154 51.37 57.10 -3.94
N ARG A 155 50.78 58.28 -3.67
CA ARG A 155 51.59 59.54 -3.56
C ARG A 155 50.98 60.48 -2.52
N HIS A 156 51.77 60.79 -1.48
CA HIS A 156 51.51 61.90 -0.56
C HIS A 156 51.06 63.17 -1.29
N PRO A 157 50.02 63.88 -0.81
CA PRO A 157 49.73 65.21 -1.33
C PRO A 157 50.87 66.16 -0.93
N PRO A 158 51.50 66.90 -1.87
CA PRO A 158 52.44 67.94 -1.49
C PRO A 158 51.66 69.02 -0.72
N SER A 159 52.05 69.22 0.54
CA SER A 159 51.60 70.31 1.40
C SER A 159 51.78 71.64 0.68
N ARG A 160 50.68 72.25 0.23
CA ARG A 160 50.72 73.64 -0.24
C ARG A 160 50.93 74.54 0.96
N HIS A 161 52.16 75.01 1.10
CA HIS A 161 52.52 76.18 1.89
C HIS A 161 51.52 77.32 1.64
N ARG A 162 50.87 77.79 2.70
CA ARG A 162 50.20 79.09 2.72
C ARG A 162 51.29 80.17 2.60
N SER A 163 51.42 80.77 1.43
CA SER A 163 52.00 82.10 1.28
C SER A 163 50.86 83.03 0.84
N GLY A 164 50.60 84.04 1.67
CA GLY A 164 49.49 84.96 1.50
C GLY A 164 49.64 85.89 0.29
N ALA A 165 48.50 86.40 -0.16
CA ALA A 165 48.38 87.72 -0.71
C ALA A 165 46.91 88.16 -0.63
N SER A 166 46.70 89.29 0.02
CA SER A 166 45.46 90.04 0.16
C SER A 166 44.72 90.29 -1.16
N GLN A 167 43.40 90.39 -1.07
CA GLN A 167 42.57 91.43 -1.71
C GLN A 167 41.13 91.26 -1.17
N MET A 168 40.74 92.00 -0.12
CA MET A 168 40.01 93.28 -0.19
C MET A 168 38.70 93.20 -1.02
N PHE A 169 37.60 92.99 -0.31
CA PHE A 169 36.24 93.32 -0.72
C PHE A 169 35.96 94.80 -0.48
N PRO A 170 35.04 95.42 -1.24
CA PRO A 170 34.16 96.42 -0.67
C PRO A 170 32.69 95.97 -0.69
N VAL A 171 32.12 96.03 0.49
CA VAL A 171 30.69 96.00 0.81
C VAL A 171 30.05 97.30 0.30
N ARG A 172 28.85 97.23 -0.27
CA ARG A 172 27.93 98.36 -0.26
C ARG A 172 26.54 97.92 0.18
N SER A 173 26.02 98.79 1.04
CA SER A 173 24.78 98.78 1.80
C SER A 173 23.54 99.03 0.95
#